data_AF-A0A7C4J0N4-F1
#
_entry.id   AF-A0A7C4J0N4-F1
#
_cell.length_a   1.000
_cell.length_b   1.000
_cell.length_c   1.000
_cell.angle_alpha   90.00
_cell.angle_beta   90.00
_cell.angle_gamma   90.00
#
_symmetry.space_group_name_H-M   'P 1'
#
loop_
_entity.id
_entity.type
_entity.pdbx_description
1 polymer ?
#
loop_
_entity_poly.entity_id
_entity_poly.type
_entity_poly.pdbx_seq_one_letter_code
_entity_poly.pdbx_strand_id
1 'polypeptide(L)'
;MIKMLNIYLYCTEKSMRVVVVYDVRDNRRRRILHKVLKGYGQWQQYSVFECEISQKKYFELIQRVKRIIDESQDSVLFYKLCAMCVTQTVSVGTAILYQDEEVIVI
;
A
#
# COMPACT_ATOMS: atom_id res chain seq x y z
N MET A 1 38.43 -16.64 -20.01
CA MET A 1 37.47 -17.53 -20.70
C MET A 1 36.75 -18.34 -19.62
N ILE A 2 35.44 -18.35 -19.36
CA ILE A 2 34.22 -17.72 -19.88
C ILE A 2 33.25 -17.67 -18.67
N LYS A 3 32.47 -16.58 -18.55
CA LYS A 3 31.34 -16.40 -17.62
C LYS A 3 30.28 -17.49 -17.81
N MET A 4 29.66 -17.99 -16.73
CA MET A 4 28.25 -18.44 -16.75
C MET A 4 27.73 -18.51 -15.31
N LEU A 5 27.08 -17.45 -14.82
CA LEU A 5 25.63 -17.26 -14.84
C LEU A 5 24.93 -17.95 -13.63
N ASN A 6 25.14 -17.42 -12.42
CA ASN A 6 24.23 -17.65 -11.29
C ASN A 6 23.42 -16.37 -11.02
N ILE A 7 22.66 -15.96 -12.05
CA ILE A 7 21.75 -14.81 -12.05
C ILE A 7 20.29 -15.23 -11.76
N TYR A 8 20.01 -16.48 -11.38
CA TYR A 8 18.63 -16.90 -11.13
C TYR A 8 18.28 -16.97 -9.64
N LEU A 9 17.32 -16.11 -9.29
CA LEU A 9 16.37 -16.18 -8.17
C LEU A 9 16.72 -15.42 -6.88
N TYR A 10 16.87 -14.10 -6.98
CA TYR A 10 16.13 -13.26 -6.02
C TYR A 10 14.63 -13.42 -6.36
N CYS A 11 13.99 -14.45 -5.79
CA CYS A 11 12.54 -14.52 -5.77
C CYS A 11 12.06 -13.50 -4.74
N THR A 12 12.02 -12.22 -5.12
CA THR A 12 11.34 -11.20 -4.32
C THR A 12 9.91 -11.69 -4.10
N GLU A 13 9.44 -11.70 -2.85
CA GLU A 13 8.03 -11.99 -2.57
C GLU A 13 7.18 -11.10 -3.49
N LYS A 14 6.34 -11.71 -4.34
CA LYS A 14 5.50 -10.96 -5.27
C LYS A 14 4.67 -9.95 -4.47
N SER A 15 5.00 -8.67 -4.63
CA SER A 15 4.27 -7.57 -4.04
C SER A 15 3.00 -7.29 -4.85
N MET A 16 2.00 -6.73 -4.19
CA MET A 16 0.80 -6.21 -4.84
C MET A 16 0.55 -4.78 -4.40
N ARG A 17 -0.03 -3.99 -5.30
CA ARG A 17 -0.47 -2.62 -5.03
C ARG A 17 -1.88 -2.64 -4.45
N VAL A 18 -2.05 -2.01 -3.29
CA VAL A 18 -3.33 -1.93 -2.58
C VAL A 18 -3.59 -0.48 -2.18
N VAL A 19 -4.73 0.06 -2.59
CA VAL A 19 -5.24 1.32 -2.05
C VAL A 19 -6.10 1.01 -0.83
N VAL A 20 -5.75 1.61 0.29
CA VAL A 20 -6.51 1.54 1.54
C VAL A 20 -7.19 2.87 1.77
N VAL A 21 -8.52 2.85 1.81
CA VAL A 21 -9.33 4.05 2.10
C VAL A 21 -10.04 3.83 3.43
N TYR A 22 -10.08 4.85 4.27
CA TYR A 22 -10.77 4.76 5.56
C TYR A 22 -11.66 5.97 5.87
N ASP A 23 -12.78 5.69 6.51
CA ASP A 23 -13.61 6.67 7.20
C ASP A 23 -13.76 6.23 8.66
N VAL A 24 -13.13 6.99 9.57
CA VAL A 24 -13.04 6.67 10.99
C VAL A 24 -13.43 7.90 11.81
N ARG A 25 -14.53 7.76 12.56
CA ARG A 25 -15.16 8.87 13.28
C ARG A 25 -14.35 9.30 14.49
N ASP A 26 -13.84 8.33 15.24
CA ASP A 26 -13.06 8.60 16.44
C ASP A 26 -11.61 9.00 16.11
N ASN A 27 -11.20 10.16 16.62
CA ASN A 27 -9.88 10.73 16.35
C ASN A 27 -8.73 9.86 16.90
N ARG A 28 -8.94 9.13 18.00
CA ARG A 28 -7.91 8.27 18.60
C ARG A 28 -7.70 7.02 17.75
N ARG A 29 -8.76 6.31 17.37
CA ARG A 29 -8.70 5.17 16.43
C ARG A 29 -8.10 5.60 15.09
N ARG A 30 -8.52 6.74 14.54
CA ARG A 30 -7.97 7.28 13.28
C ARG A 30 -6.46 7.52 13.37
N ARG A 31 -5.97 8.12 14.45
CA ARG A 31 -4.51 8.34 14.65
C ARG A 31 -3.74 7.04 14.77
N ILE A 32 -4.30 6.03 15.44
CA ILE A 32 -3.66 4.71 15.57
C ILE A 32 -3.64 4.01 14.20
N LEU A 33 -4.76 4.00 13.48
CA LEU A 33 -4.88 3.41 12.14
C LEU A 33 -3.88 4.05 11.18
N HIS A 34 -3.81 5.38 11.14
CA HIS A 34 -2.87 6.12 10.30
C HIS A 34 -1.40 5.75 10.61
N LYS A 35 -1.03 5.61 11.89
CA LYS A 35 0.32 5.16 12.28
C LYS A 35 0.61 3.73 11.81
N VAL A 36 -0.39 2.85 11.87
CA VAL A 36 -0.26 1.47 11.38
C VAL A 36 -0.07 1.48 9.87
N LEU A 37 -0.91 2.19 9.11
CA LEU A 37 -0.84 2.24 7.64
C LEU A 37 0.47 2.82 7.11
N LYS A 38 1.08 3.80 7.81
CA LYS A 38 2.43 4.31 7.49
C LYS A 38 3.52 3.23 7.51
N GLY A 39 3.33 2.12 8.22
CA GLY A 39 4.26 0.99 8.22
C GLY A 39 4.10 0.04 7.02
N TYR A 40 3.07 0.23 6.19
CA TYR A 40 2.75 -0.65 5.06
C TYR A 40 2.67 0.09 3.71
N GLY A 41 2.68 1.43 3.70
CA GLY A 41 2.52 2.19 2.47
C GLY A 41 2.70 3.69 2.64
N GLN A 42 2.51 4.39 1.53
CA GLN A 42 2.61 5.84 1.43
C GLN A 42 1.26 6.49 1.71
N TRP A 43 1.30 7.61 2.44
CA TRP A 43 0.12 8.41 2.75
C TRP A 43 -0.16 9.36 1.58
N GLN A 44 -1.27 9.15 0.86
CA GLN A 44 -1.59 9.91 -0.36
C GLN A 44 -2.56 11.06 -0.09
N GLN A 45 -3.60 10.83 0.71
CA GLN A 45 -4.58 11.84 1.10
C GLN A 45 -5.02 11.58 2.55
N TYR A 46 -5.75 12.52 3.15
CA TYR A 46 -6.16 12.46 4.56
C TYR A 46 -6.69 11.08 5.02
N SER A 47 -7.42 10.40 4.13
CA SER A 47 -8.05 9.11 4.36
C SER A 47 -7.62 8.01 3.38
N VAL A 48 -6.51 8.19 2.66
CA VAL A 48 -6.08 7.28 1.59
C VAL A 48 -4.59 6.94 1.74
N PHE A 49 -4.29 5.65 1.73
CA PHE A 49 -2.94 5.09 1.67
C PHE A 49 -2.79 4.22 0.42
N GLU A 50 -1.59 4.22 -0.15
CA GLU A 50 -1.20 3.29 -1.19
C GLU A 50 -0.07 2.40 -0.68
N CYS A 51 -0.30 1.09 -0.71
CA CYS A 51 0.62 0.08 -0.17
C CYS A 51 1.16 -0.78 -1.30
N GLU A 52 2.48 -0.93 -1.36
CA GLU A 52 3.12 -2.04 -2.05
C GLU A 52 3.47 -3.09 -1.01
N ILE A 53 2.79 -4.23 -1.05
CA ILE A 53 2.74 -5.14 0.09
C ILE A 53 2.71 -6.60 -0.37
N SER A 54 3.42 -7.49 0.33
CA SER A 54 3.32 -8.92 0.07
C SER A 54 1.99 -9.49 0.57
N GLN A 55 1.56 -10.62 0.00
CA GLN A 55 0.29 -11.27 0.36
C GLN A 55 0.19 -11.56 1.87
N LYS A 56 1.28 -12.01 2.50
CA LYS A 56 1.33 -12.27 3.95
C LYS A 56 1.11 -10.99 4.75
N LYS A 57 1.84 -9.92 4.41
CA LYS A 57 1.74 -8.62 5.07
C LYS A 57 0.36 -7.98 4.89
N TYR A 58 -0.29 -8.20 3.76
CA TYR A 58 -1.66 -7.75 3.53
C TYR A 58 -2.68 -8.39 4.47
N PHE A 59 -2.60 -9.71 4.65
CA PHE A 59 -3.48 -10.37 5.62
C PHE A 59 -3.19 -9.90 7.05
N GLU A 60 -1.92 -9.73 7.41
CA GLU A 60 -1.52 -9.14 8.69
C GLU A 60 -2.14 -7.74 8.88
N LEU A 61 -2.06 -6.88 7.86
CA LEU A 61 -2.63 -5.55 7.87
C LEU A 61 -4.15 -5.58 8.12
N ILE A 62 -4.90 -6.42 7.40
CA ILE A 62 -6.35 -6.56 7.60
C ILE A 62 -6.66 -6.91 9.06
N GLN A 63 -5.94 -7.88 9.65
CA GLN A 63 -6.16 -8.27 11.04
C GLN A 63 -5.84 -7.14 12.02
N ARG A 64 -4.80 -6.36 11.76
CA ARG A 64 -4.47 -5.18 12.58
C ARG A 64 -5.54 -4.11 12.47
N VAL A 65 -6.05 -3.84 11.27
CA VAL A 65 -7.13 -2.86 11.06
C VAL A 65 -8.39 -3.26 11.84
N LYS A 66 -8.82 -4.53 11.75
CA LYS A 66 -9.99 -5.03 12.49
C LYS A 66 -9.88 -4.85 14.01
N ARG A 67 -8.67 -4.91 14.57
CA ARG A 67 -8.45 -4.69 16.02
C ARG A 67 -8.47 -3.21 16.41
N ILE A 68 -8.39 -2.30 15.46
CA ILE A 68 -8.29 -0.86 15.71
C ILE A 68 -9.64 -0.18 15.55
N ILE A 69 -10.42 -0.57 14.54
CA ILE A 69 -11.66 0.10 14.17
C ILE A 69 -12.85 -0.37 15.01
N ASP A 70 -13.88 0.47 15.07
CA ASP A 70 -15.22 0.06 15.50
C ASP A 70 -16.05 -0.26 14.25
N GLU A 71 -16.27 -1.54 13.97
CA GLU A 71 -16.98 -1.98 12.75
C GLU A 71 -18.44 -1.49 12.68
N SER A 72 -19.02 -0.97 13.76
CA SER A 72 -20.36 -0.37 13.76
C SER A 72 -20.39 1.10 13.33
N GLN A 73 -19.24 1.79 13.35
CA GLN A 73 -19.12 3.24 13.14
C GLN A 73 -18.12 3.62 12.06
N ASP A 74 -17.14 2.77 11.81
CA ASP A 74 -15.99 3.03 10.97
C ASP A 74 -16.01 2.11 9.74
N SER A 75 -15.39 2.54 8.64
CA SER A 75 -15.23 1.72 7.46
C SER A 75 -13.80 1.80 6.91
N VAL A 76 -13.29 0.66 6.44
CA VAL A 76 -11.99 0.58 5.76
C VAL A 76 -12.13 -0.32 4.55
N LEU A 77 -11.75 0.20 3.38
CA LEU A 77 -11.82 -0.48 2.10
C LEU A 77 -10.41 -0.75 1.57
N PHE A 78 -10.24 -1.91 0.97
CA PHE A 78 -8.97 -2.34 0.36
C PHE A 78 -9.19 -2.65 -1.11
N TYR A 79 -8.66 -1.82 -2.00
CA TYR A 79 -8.71 -2.04 -3.45
C TYR A 79 -7.37 -2.59 -3.92
N LYS A 80 -7.35 -3.83 -4.39
CA LYS A 80 -6.18 -4.38 -5.08
C LYS A 80 -6.14 -3.82 -6.50
N LEU A 81 -5.03 -3.18 -6.85
CA LEU A 81 -4.84 -2.63 -8.19
C LEU A 81 -4.00 -3.59 -9.03
N CYS A 82 -4.42 -3.85 -10.26
CA CYS A 82 -3.55 -4.46 -11.25
C CYS A 82 -2.63 -3.39 -11.86
N ALA A 83 -1.58 -3.82 -12.56
CA ALA A 83 -0.62 -2.90 -13.19
C ALA A 83 -1.31 -1.88 -14.11
N MET A 84 -2.33 -2.29 -14.87
CA MET A 84 -3.09 -1.39 -15.73
C MET A 84 -3.90 -0.34 -14.94
N CYS A 85 -4.50 -0.71 -13.81
CA CYS A 85 -5.23 0.27 -12.98
C CYS A 85 -4.31 1.34 -12.41
N VAL A 86 -3.06 0.96 -12.07
CA VAL A 86 -2.06 1.92 -11.57
C VAL A 86 -1.71 2.94 -12.67
N THR A 87 -1.46 2.51 -13.90
CA THR A 87 -1.12 3.43 -15.01
C THR A 87 -2.25 4.39 -15.39
N GLN A 88 -3.49 4.02 -15.10
CA GLN A 88 -4.68 4.82 -15.36
C GLN A 88 -5.05 5.75 -14.20
N THR A 89 -4.29 5.76 -13.11
CA THR A 89 -4.56 6.62 -11.95
C THR A 89 -4.23 8.07 -12.30
N VAL A 90 -5.18 8.97 -12.03
CA VAL A 90 -5.05 10.41 -12.26
C VAL A 90 -5.24 11.13 -10.93
N SER A 91 -4.40 12.15 -10.69
CA SER A 91 -4.58 13.09 -9.59
C SER A 91 -4.93 14.46 -10.12
N VAL A 92 -5.82 15.15 -9.41
CA VAL A 92 -6.18 16.55 -9.65
C VAL A 92 -6.03 17.29 -8.32
N GLY A 93 -5.39 18.47 -8.35
CA GLY A 93 -5.13 19.27 -7.16
C GLY A 93 -3.80 18.91 -6.50
N THR A 94 -3.78 18.80 -5.17
CA THR A 94 -2.54 18.70 -4.38
C THR A 94 -2.05 17.28 -4.12
N ALA A 95 -2.81 16.26 -4.50
CA ALA A 95 -2.37 14.88 -4.32
C ALA A 95 -1.24 14.54 -5.30
N ILE A 96 -0.15 13.97 -4.78
CA ILE A 96 1.03 13.60 -5.56
C ILE A 96 0.93 12.10 -5.85
N LEU A 97 0.98 11.70 -7.11
CA LEU A 97 1.11 10.30 -7.47
C LEU A 97 2.59 9.94 -7.51
N TYR A 98 2.97 8.95 -6.71
CA TYR A 98 4.31 8.38 -6.74
C TYR A 98 4.32 7.24 -7.76
N GLN A 99 4.87 7.52 -8.94
CA GLN A 99 5.28 6.48 -9.86
C GLN A 99 6.69 6.06 -9.48
N ASP A 100 6.99 4.76 -9.54
CA ASP A 100 8.34 4.28 -9.31
C ASP A 100 9.23 4.94 -10.38
N GLU A 101 10.19 5.78 -9.96
CA GLU A 101 11.28 6.15 -10.84
C GLU A 101 12.05 4.85 -11.13
N GLU A 102 12.13 4.44 -12.40
CA GLU A 102 13.13 3.46 -12.79
C GLU A 102 14.50 4.06 -12.45
N VAL A 103 15.05 3.67 -11.30
CA VAL A 103 16.42 4.00 -10.93
C VAL A 103 17.32 3.21 -11.86
N ILE A 104 17.65 3.80 -13.02
CA ILE A 104 18.71 3.32 -13.88
C ILE A 104 20.01 3.65 -13.18
N VAL A 105 20.58 2.68 -12.47
CA VAL A 105 21.97 2.75 -12.04
C VAL A 105 22.82 2.56 -13.30
N ILE A 106 23.35 3.67 -13.84
CA ILE A 106 24.30 3.70 -14.95
C ILE A 106 25.71 3.39 -14.47
#